data_AF-A0A1G0DVK7-F1
#
_entry.id   AF-A0A1G0DVK7-F1
#
_cell.length_a   1.000
_cell.length_b   1.000
_cell.length_c   1.000
_cell.angle_alpha   90.00
_cell.angle_beta   90.00
_cell.angle_gamma   90.00
#
_symmetry.space_group_name_H-M   'P 1'
#
loop_
_entity.id
_entity.type
_entity.pdbx_description
1 polymer ?
#
loop_
_entity_poly.entity_id
_entity_poly.type
_entity_poly.pdbx_seq_one_letter_code
_entity_poly.pdbx_strand_id
1 'polypeptide(L)'
;MNISPATIAIDIARFKSQSLNSLVESTSDFKSTFASAVSLSSLEPGSAITNPMAAGRNMSLPDPESAYKMMTTINNQDALYKAQFSELSQMKNSVEQMEDAGRSLGGITADTGNDSIKSRLQDFAGQYNAWIQRFAPTTQHGGLLAGTQAAQISIYELEQSVKNVFNGIHDGLRGLGDLGISIGSSTKLMSLDGAKLDAVLAANKRGVVNTVREFSANFAKAADLLNADNNFIPNQLNNLDRVIDYISDNKVSLQKEFGTGDAARPTGQVAKALSAYNLVSGL
;
A
#
# COMPACT_ATOMS: atom_id res chain seq x y z
N MET A 1 -31.20 -46.71 0.63
CA MET A 1 -30.69 -45.58 -0.19
C MET A 1 -29.19 -45.76 -0.32
N ASN A 2 -28.72 -46.08 -1.52
CA ASN A 2 -27.34 -46.46 -1.79
C ASN A 2 -26.61 -45.22 -2.33
N ILE A 3 -25.80 -44.56 -1.50
CA ILE A 3 -25.03 -43.38 -1.91
C ILE A 3 -23.70 -43.89 -2.47
N SER A 4 -23.55 -43.86 -3.79
CA SER A 4 -22.31 -44.30 -4.45
C SER A 4 -21.20 -43.26 -4.25
N PRO A 5 -19.93 -43.68 -4.06
CA PRO A 5 -18.77 -42.78 -4.02
C PRO A 5 -18.66 -41.85 -5.24
N ALA A 6 -19.21 -42.27 -6.38
CA ALA A 6 -19.28 -41.45 -7.59
C ALA A 6 -20.19 -40.23 -7.44
N THR A 7 -21.26 -40.34 -6.66
CA THR A 7 -22.20 -39.22 -6.41
C THR A 7 -21.57 -38.17 -5.48
N ILE A 8 -20.81 -38.62 -4.47
CA ILE A 8 -20.06 -37.74 -3.57
C ILE A 8 -18.91 -37.03 -4.32
N ALA A 9 -18.22 -37.72 -5.24
CA ALA A 9 -17.18 -37.12 -6.06
C ALA A 9 -17.71 -36.04 -7.03
N ILE A 10 -18.92 -36.24 -7.57
CA ILE A 10 -19.59 -35.26 -8.45
C ILE A 10 -20.04 -34.03 -7.66
N ASP A 11 -20.55 -34.21 -6.43
CA ASP A 11 -20.97 -33.09 -5.59
C ASP A 11 -19.76 -32.29 -5.04
N ILE A 12 -18.64 -32.94 -4.74
CA ILE A 12 -17.38 -32.25 -4.39
C ILE A 12 -16.78 -31.53 -5.61
N ALA A 13 -16.89 -32.11 -6.81
CA ALA A 13 -16.43 -31.45 -8.04
C ALA A 13 -17.29 -30.22 -8.40
N ARG A 14 -18.61 -30.26 -8.14
CA ARG A 14 -19.51 -29.10 -8.28
C ARG A 14 -19.28 -28.04 -7.19
N PHE A 15 -19.02 -28.44 -5.96
CA PHE A 15 -18.67 -27.51 -4.89
C PHE A 15 -17.34 -26.81 -5.18
N LYS A 16 -16.32 -27.54 -5.65
CA LYS A 16 -15.04 -26.97 -6.09
C LYS A 16 -15.17 -26.06 -7.31
N SER A 17 -16.01 -26.40 -8.30
CA SER A 17 -16.16 -25.55 -9.48
C SER A 17 -16.93 -24.26 -9.20
N GLN A 18 -17.96 -24.31 -8.33
CA GLN A 18 -18.72 -23.11 -7.95
C GLN A 18 -17.96 -22.21 -6.98
N SER A 19 -17.17 -22.78 -6.04
CA SER A 19 -16.32 -21.98 -5.16
C SER A 19 -15.14 -21.35 -5.92
N LEU A 20 -14.54 -22.06 -6.87
CA LEU A 20 -13.47 -21.53 -7.72
C LEU A 20 -13.97 -20.47 -8.70
N ASN A 21 -15.19 -20.59 -9.25
CA ASN A 21 -15.71 -19.55 -10.14
C ASN A 21 -16.02 -18.25 -9.38
N SER A 22 -16.45 -18.32 -8.12
CA SER A 22 -16.65 -17.13 -7.28
C SER A 22 -15.35 -16.49 -6.77
N LEU A 23 -14.27 -17.27 -6.66
CA LEU A 23 -12.94 -16.75 -6.29
C LEU A 23 -12.17 -16.17 -7.49
N VAL A 24 -12.54 -16.55 -8.71
CA VAL A 24 -11.88 -16.12 -9.96
C VAL A 24 -12.52 -14.85 -10.55
N GLU A 25 -13.74 -14.48 -10.17
CA GLU A 25 -14.36 -13.23 -10.61
C GLU A 25 -13.83 -11.98 -9.88
N SER A 26 -13.18 -12.12 -8.71
CA SER A 26 -12.78 -10.97 -7.88
C SER A 26 -11.36 -10.43 -8.10
N THR A 27 -10.54 -10.98 -9.01
CA THR A 27 -9.19 -10.45 -9.26
C THR A 27 -8.77 -10.58 -10.72
N SER A 28 -9.12 -9.57 -11.53
CA SER A 28 -8.58 -9.36 -12.88
C SER A 28 -7.03 -9.36 -12.93
N ASP A 29 -6.39 -9.05 -11.80
CA ASP A 29 -4.94 -8.99 -11.63
C ASP A 29 -4.27 -10.37 -11.51
N PHE A 30 -5.03 -11.41 -11.13
CA PHE A 30 -4.52 -12.78 -11.10
C PHE A 30 -4.31 -13.33 -12.52
N LYS A 31 -5.19 -12.98 -13.48
CA LYS A 31 -5.09 -13.42 -14.87
C LYS A 31 -3.90 -12.82 -15.61
N SER A 32 -3.58 -11.53 -15.40
CA SER A 32 -2.47 -10.90 -16.12
C SER A 32 -1.12 -11.46 -15.66
N THR A 33 -0.96 -11.66 -14.35
CA THR A 33 0.26 -12.24 -13.75
C THR A 33 0.43 -13.71 -14.09
N PHE A 34 -0.66 -14.48 -14.14
CA PHE A 34 -0.62 -15.90 -14.51
C PHE A 34 -0.42 -16.10 -16.03
N ALA A 35 -0.98 -15.25 -16.88
CA ALA A 35 -0.82 -15.36 -18.34
C ALA A 35 0.60 -15.02 -18.81
N SER A 36 1.30 -14.09 -18.14
CA SER A 36 2.69 -13.77 -18.48
C SER A 36 3.69 -14.86 -18.08
N ALA A 37 3.32 -15.75 -17.17
CA ALA A 37 4.18 -16.85 -16.69
C ALA A 37 3.98 -18.17 -17.43
N VAL A 38 2.92 -18.29 -18.25
CA VAL A 38 2.58 -19.56 -18.91
C VAL A 38 2.39 -19.38 -20.42
N SER A 39 3.51 -19.19 -21.13
CA SER A 39 3.57 -19.52 -22.57
C SER A 39 3.51 -21.05 -22.72
N LEU A 40 2.29 -21.57 -22.83
CA LEU A 40 1.95 -23.00 -22.93
C LEU A 40 2.08 -23.55 -24.36
N SER A 41 3.09 -23.10 -25.12
CA SER A 41 3.26 -23.42 -26.54
C SER A 41 4.60 -24.09 -26.83
N SER A 42 4.78 -25.34 -26.38
CA SER A 42 5.68 -26.32 -27.01
C SER A 42 5.54 -27.69 -26.34
N LEU A 43 4.55 -28.47 -26.76
CA LEU A 43 4.49 -29.91 -26.53
C LEU A 43 4.80 -30.60 -27.86
N GLU A 44 6.08 -30.83 -28.15
CA GLU A 44 6.51 -31.82 -29.13
C GLU A 44 6.90 -33.13 -28.41
N PRO A 45 6.35 -34.28 -28.81
CA PRO A 45 6.70 -35.56 -28.22
C PRO A 45 7.88 -36.17 -28.97
N GLY A 46 9.06 -36.23 -28.34
CA GLY A 46 10.15 -37.06 -28.85
C GLY A 46 11.52 -36.44 -28.73
N SER A 47 12.07 -36.45 -27.52
CA SER A 47 13.51 -36.60 -27.29
C SER A 47 13.68 -37.00 -25.83
N ALA A 48 14.58 -37.95 -25.57
CA ALA A 48 14.99 -38.33 -24.23
C ALA A 48 15.66 -37.11 -23.56
N ILE A 49 14.84 -36.25 -22.98
CA ILE A 49 15.30 -35.23 -22.04
C ILE A 49 15.81 -36.05 -20.87
N THR A 50 17.11 -35.94 -20.58
CA THR A 50 17.64 -36.10 -19.23
C THR A 50 16.84 -35.15 -18.35
N ASN A 51 15.67 -35.61 -17.92
CA ASN A 51 14.74 -34.83 -17.15
C ASN A 51 15.54 -34.44 -15.90
N PRO A 52 15.75 -33.15 -15.60
CA PRO A 52 16.27 -32.75 -14.31
C PRO A 52 15.18 -33.04 -13.28
N MET A 53 14.92 -34.33 -13.06
CA MET A 53 14.08 -34.80 -11.98
C MET A 53 14.73 -34.34 -10.68
N ALA A 54 13.88 -33.87 -9.79
CA ALA A 54 14.07 -33.96 -8.35
C ALA A 54 14.92 -32.90 -7.62
N ALA A 55 15.45 -31.84 -8.24
CA ALA A 55 15.96 -30.73 -7.43
C ALA A 55 14.78 -29.98 -6.80
N GLY A 56 14.54 -30.21 -5.51
CA GLY A 56 13.53 -29.47 -4.73
C GLY A 56 12.09 -29.98 -4.80
N ARG A 57 11.76 -30.99 -5.62
CA ARG A 57 10.40 -31.58 -5.66
C ARG A 57 10.25 -32.68 -4.61
N ASN A 58 9.11 -32.72 -3.91
CA ASN A 58 8.79 -33.83 -3.03
C ASN A 58 8.21 -35.02 -3.82
N MET A 59 9.08 -35.95 -4.22
CA MET A 59 8.71 -37.12 -5.04
C MET A 59 7.85 -38.16 -4.30
N SER A 60 7.62 -38.00 -2.98
CA SER A 60 6.74 -38.89 -2.21
C SER A 60 5.25 -38.57 -2.39
N LEU A 61 4.92 -37.41 -2.98
CA LEU A 61 3.54 -36.98 -3.18
C LEU A 61 2.91 -37.55 -4.46
N PRO A 62 1.58 -37.70 -4.50
CA PRO A 62 0.85 -38.05 -5.72
C PRO A 62 1.02 -37.05 -6.87
N ASP A 63 1.21 -35.75 -6.55
CA ASP A 63 1.48 -34.68 -7.52
C ASP A 63 2.62 -33.76 -7.02
N PRO A 64 3.89 -34.16 -7.24
CA PRO A 64 5.06 -33.40 -6.82
C PRO A 64 5.19 -32.02 -7.47
N GLU A 65 4.61 -31.84 -8.67
CA GLU A 65 4.75 -30.59 -9.44
C GLU A 65 3.84 -29.50 -8.89
N SER A 66 2.58 -29.83 -8.57
CA SER A 66 1.67 -28.88 -7.94
C SER A 66 2.17 -28.44 -6.56
N ALA A 67 2.74 -29.36 -5.80
CA ALA A 67 3.37 -29.07 -4.51
C ALA A 67 4.57 -28.11 -4.67
N TYR A 68 5.45 -28.39 -5.63
CA TYR A 68 6.57 -27.50 -5.94
C TYR A 68 6.11 -26.08 -6.31
N LYS A 69 5.09 -25.96 -7.18
CA LYS A 69 4.51 -24.67 -7.56
C LYS A 69 3.90 -23.94 -6.36
N MET A 70 3.27 -24.66 -5.44
CA MET A 70 2.74 -24.09 -4.21
C MET A 70 3.88 -23.51 -3.35
N MET A 71 4.99 -24.23 -3.18
CA MET A 71 6.13 -23.69 -2.45
C MET A 71 6.78 -22.49 -3.18
N THR A 72 6.87 -22.53 -4.51
CA THR A 72 7.31 -21.37 -5.30
C THR A 72 6.41 -20.16 -5.05
N THR A 73 5.09 -20.34 -4.99
CA THR A 73 4.15 -19.27 -4.64
C THR A 73 4.41 -18.76 -3.23
N ILE A 74 4.57 -19.64 -2.24
CA ILE A 74 4.88 -19.27 -0.86
C ILE A 74 6.17 -18.45 -0.78
N ASN A 75 7.24 -18.88 -1.47
CA ASN A 75 8.51 -18.15 -1.50
C ASN A 75 8.34 -16.73 -2.09
N ASN A 76 7.58 -16.59 -3.16
CA ASN A 76 7.32 -15.27 -3.76
C ASN A 76 6.44 -14.39 -2.86
N GLN A 77 5.43 -14.97 -2.18
CA GLN A 77 4.58 -14.24 -1.24
C GLN A 77 5.36 -13.79 0.00
N ASP A 78 6.24 -14.64 0.55
CA ASP A 78 7.14 -14.28 1.65
C ASP A 78 7.99 -13.04 1.31
N ALA A 79 8.62 -13.05 0.13
CA ALA A 79 9.38 -11.90 -0.36
C ALA A 79 8.50 -10.65 -0.55
N LEU A 80 7.28 -10.80 -1.06
CA LEU A 80 6.34 -9.69 -1.26
C LEU A 80 5.86 -9.10 0.07
N TYR A 81 5.47 -9.93 1.04
CA TYR A 81 5.00 -9.46 2.35
C TYR A 81 6.09 -8.70 3.09
N LYS A 82 7.33 -9.18 3.07
CA LYS A 82 8.49 -8.46 3.62
C LYS A 82 8.71 -7.11 2.94
N ALA A 83 8.62 -7.07 1.61
CA ALA A 83 8.70 -5.82 0.85
C ALA A 83 7.56 -4.84 1.20
N GLN A 84 6.33 -5.34 1.28
CA GLN A 84 5.16 -4.54 1.68
C GLN A 84 5.27 -4.01 3.10
N PHE A 85 5.73 -4.84 4.04
CA PHE A 85 5.99 -4.43 5.42
C PHE A 85 6.98 -3.27 5.47
N SER A 86 8.08 -3.37 4.73
CA SER A 86 9.09 -2.32 4.64
C SER A 86 8.55 -1.02 4.05
N GLU A 87 7.83 -1.07 2.93
CA GLU A 87 7.27 0.14 2.31
C GLU A 87 6.16 0.77 3.16
N LEU A 88 5.30 -0.04 3.79
CA LEU A 88 4.26 0.46 4.69
C LEU A 88 4.85 1.04 5.99
N SER A 89 5.95 0.48 6.50
CA SER A 89 6.68 1.05 7.64
C SER A 89 7.29 2.41 7.27
N GLN A 90 7.80 2.57 6.05
CA GLN A 90 8.24 3.87 5.55
C GLN A 90 7.07 4.86 5.41
N MET A 91 5.91 4.40 4.94
CA MET A 91 4.71 5.23 4.89
C MET A 91 4.29 5.68 6.29
N LYS A 92 4.30 4.80 7.30
CA LYS A 92 4.04 5.14 8.71
C LYS A 92 4.88 6.34 9.15
N ASN A 93 6.20 6.22 8.99
CA ASN A 93 7.15 7.29 9.36
C ASN A 93 6.91 8.58 8.57
N SER A 94 6.57 8.47 7.28
CA SER A 94 6.24 9.65 6.47
C SER A 94 4.90 10.29 6.85
N VAL A 95 3.92 9.53 7.35
CA VAL A 95 2.68 10.09 7.91
C VAL A 95 2.99 10.87 9.20
N GLU A 96 3.92 10.39 10.05
CA GLU A 96 4.41 11.15 11.21
C GLU A 96 5.09 12.46 10.76
N GLN A 97 5.88 12.43 9.69
CA GLN A 97 6.46 13.66 9.11
C GLN A 97 5.40 14.62 8.57
N MET A 98 4.34 14.11 7.94
CA MET A 98 3.22 14.93 7.50
C MET A 98 2.46 15.53 8.68
N GLU A 99 2.29 14.78 9.76
CA GLU A 99 1.74 15.30 11.01
C GLU A 99 2.56 16.50 11.52
N ASP A 100 3.88 16.36 11.59
CA ASP A 100 4.79 17.44 12.00
C ASP A 100 4.71 18.64 11.05
N ALA A 101 4.65 18.39 9.73
CA ALA A 101 4.45 19.43 8.73
C ALA A 101 3.15 20.20 8.97
N GLY A 102 2.04 19.50 9.26
CA GLY A 102 0.76 20.09 9.63
C GLY A 102 0.84 20.88 10.94
N ARG A 103 1.46 20.32 12.00
CA ARG A 103 1.65 20.99 13.30
C ARG A 103 2.48 22.27 13.19
N SER A 104 3.48 22.30 12.30
CA SER A 104 4.35 23.46 12.08
C SER A 104 3.59 24.73 11.65
N LEU A 105 2.44 24.55 10.98
CA LEU A 105 1.55 25.64 10.58
C LEU A 105 0.79 26.23 11.77
N GLY A 106 0.58 25.46 12.84
CA GLY A 106 -0.12 25.92 14.05
C GLY A 106 0.63 27.01 14.83
N GLY A 107 1.94 27.17 14.55
CA GLY A 107 2.76 28.26 15.05
C GLY A 107 2.53 29.61 14.35
N ILE A 108 1.69 29.66 13.31
CA ILE A 108 1.32 30.93 12.66
C ILE A 108 0.38 31.71 13.57
N THR A 109 0.75 32.95 13.86
CA THR A 109 0.02 33.90 14.71
C THR A 109 -0.27 35.21 13.98
N ALA A 110 -1.05 36.09 14.60
CA ALA A 110 -1.33 37.43 14.07
C ALA A 110 -0.06 38.26 13.83
N ASP A 111 1.00 38.02 14.62
CA ASP A 111 2.30 38.70 14.53
C ASP A 111 3.19 38.13 13.43
N THR A 112 2.86 36.96 12.89
CA THR A 112 3.62 36.36 11.78
C THR A 112 3.50 37.24 10.53
N GLY A 113 4.62 37.62 9.92
CA GLY A 113 4.64 38.42 8.69
C GLY A 113 3.98 37.69 7.53
N ASN A 114 3.34 38.42 6.62
CA ASN A 114 2.61 37.84 5.47
C ASN A 114 3.52 36.95 4.60
N ASP A 115 4.76 37.39 4.35
CA ASP A 115 5.76 36.61 3.61
C ASP A 115 6.12 35.30 4.33
N SER A 116 6.19 35.33 5.67
CA SER A 116 6.45 34.12 6.46
C SER A 116 5.26 33.15 6.46
N ILE A 117 4.02 33.66 6.45
CA ILE A 117 2.81 32.82 6.29
C ILE A 117 2.85 32.13 4.93
N LYS A 118 3.13 32.90 3.86
CA LYS A 118 3.24 32.40 2.50
C LYS A 118 4.32 31.33 2.37
N SER A 119 5.53 31.59 2.88
CA SER A 119 6.63 30.63 2.88
C SER A 119 6.23 29.32 3.58
N ARG A 120 5.64 29.39 4.77
CA ARG A 120 5.22 28.19 5.52
C ARG A 120 4.17 27.37 4.80
N LEU A 121 3.20 28.01 4.14
CA LEU A 121 2.21 27.33 3.32
C LEU A 121 2.83 26.70 2.07
N GLN A 122 3.83 27.34 1.46
CA GLN A 122 4.60 26.77 0.35
C GLN A 122 5.43 25.57 0.80
N ASP A 123 6.07 25.65 1.96
CA ASP A 123 6.86 24.55 2.55
C ASP A 123 5.96 23.34 2.86
N PHE A 124 4.78 23.59 3.42
CA PHE A 124 3.77 22.53 3.62
C PHE A 124 3.33 21.89 2.29
N ALA A 125 3.03 22.70 1.27
CA ALA A 125 2.66 22.20 -0.05
C ALA A 125 3.78 21.36 -0.68
N GLY A 126 5.04 21.77 -0.50
CA GLY A 126 6.22 21.02 -0.93
C GLY A 126 6.32 19.65 -0.25
N GLN A 127 6.15 19.60 1.08
CA GLN A 127 6.18 18.34 1.84
C GLN A 127 5.04 17.41 1.46
N TYR A 128 3.81 17.93 1.34
CA TYR A 128 2.66 17.16 0.86
C TYR A 128 2.90 16.60 -0.55
N ASN A 129 3.45 17.40 -1.45
CA ASN A 129 3.76 16.96 -2.82
C ASN A 129 4.82 15.87 -2.86
N ALA A 130 5.89 16.01 -2.06
CA ALA A 130 6.92 14.99 -1.96
C ALA A 130 6.33 13.66 -1.44
N TRP A 131 5.42 13.74 -0.47
CA TRP A 131 4.72 12.57 0.05
C TRP A 131 3.82 11.90 -1.00
N ILE A 132 2.99 12.66 -1.72
CA ILE A 132 2.16 12.14 -2.83
C ILE A 132 3.03 11.50 -3.91
N GLN A 133 4.10 12.19 -4.35
CA GLN A 133 5.00 11.67 -5.38
C GLN A 133 5.68 10.37 -4.95
N ARG A 134 5.95 10.20 -3.65
CA ARG A 134 6.55 8.98 -3.11
C ARG A 134 5.57 7.82 -3.07
N PHE A 135 4.36 8.04 -2.59
CA PHE A 135 3.46 6.93 -2.21
C PHE A 135 2.25 6.73 -3.12
N ALA A 136 1.78 7.74 -3.85
CA ALA A 136 0.69 7.54 -4.81
C ALA A 136 1.03 6.46 -5.86
N PRO A 137 2.24 6.41 -6.45
CA PRO A 137 2.59 5.34 -7.39
C PRO A 137 2.60 3.94 -6.77
N THR A 138 2.89 3.83 -5.46
CA THR A 138 2.99 2.51 -4.80
C THR A 138 1.61 1.89 -4.54
N THR A 139 0.56 2.71 -4.45
CA THR A 139 -0.82 2.24 -4.19
C THR A 139 -1.65 2.03 -5.47
N GLN A 140 -1.15 2.49 -6.62
CA GLN A 140 -1.74 2.27 -7.94
C GLN A 140 -1.57 0.81 -8.39
N HIS A 141 -2.33 0.40 -9.42
CA HIS A 141 -2.19 -0.92 -10.01
C HIS A 141 -0.75 -1.18 -10.47
N GLY A 142 -0.20 -2.34 -10.09
CA GLY A 142 1.21 -2.70 -10.32
C GLY A 142 2.19 -2.10 -9.31
N GLY A 143 1.75 -1.22 -8.41
CA GLY A 143 2.54 -0.71 -7.30
C GLY A 143 2.71 -1.72 -6.16
N LEU A 144 3.76 -1.56 -5.35
CA LEU A 144 4.07 -2.49 -4.25
C LEU A 144 2.96 -2.59 -3.19
N LEU A 145 2.28 -1.50 -2.91
CA LEU A 145 1.16 -1.39 -1.97
C LEU A 145 -0.21 -1.41 -2.70
N ALA A 146 -0.27 -1.88 -3.95
CA ALA A 146 -1.52 -2.06 -4.67
C ALA A 146 -2.48 -2.95 -3.86
N GLY A 147 -3.72 -2.49 -3.68
CA GLY A 147 -4.73 -3.21 -2.87
C GLY A 147 -4.49 -3.16 -1.35
N THR A 148 -3.47 -2.44 -0.87
CA THR A 148 -3.26 -2.25 0.57
C THR A 148 -4.15 -1.12 1.07
N GLN A 149 -5.27 -1.48 1.73
CA GLN A 149 -6.27 -0.53 2.18
C GLN A 149 -5.69 0.55 3.11
N ALA A 150 -4.78 0.18 4.01
CA ALA A 150 -4.12 1.13 4.91
C ALA A 150 -3.39 2.25 4.17
N ALA A 151 -2.69 1.91 3.08
CA ALA A 151 -1.96 2.88 2.28
C ALA A 151 -2.91 3.79 1.47
N GLN A 152 -3.96 3.20 0.89
CA GLN A 152 -4.96 3.95 0.12
C GLN A 152 -5.76 4.93 0.99
N ILE A 153 -6.17 4.49 2.18
CA ILE A 153 -6.88 5.36 3.13
C ILE A 153 -5.97 6.48 3.61
N SER A 154 -4.69 6.22 3.84
CA SER A 154 -3.75 7.26 4.26
C SER A 154 -3.66 8.39 3.23
N ILE A 155 -3.49 8.03 1.94
CA ILE A 155 -3.51 8.98 0.82
C ILE A 155 -4.81 9.77 0.76
N TYR A 156 -5.93 9.06 0.84
CA TYR A 156 -7.24 9.68 0.75
C TYR A 156 -7.53 10.64 1.91
N GLU A 157 -7.25 10.24 3.15
CA GLU A 157 -7.57 11.02 4.34
C GLU A 157 -6.78 12.33 4.40
N LEU A 158 -5.48 12.29 4.14
CA LEU A 158 -4.68 13.52 4.10
C LEU A 158 -5.11 14.44 2.95
N GLU A 159 -5.50 13.88 1.79
CA GLU A 159 -6.09 14.66 0.69
C GLU A 159 -7.40 15.34 1.12
N GLN A 160 -8.31 14.61 1.79
CA GLN A 160 -9.58 15.17 2.26
C GLN A 160 -9.37 16.22 3.34
N SER A 161 -8.42 16.02 4.25
CA SER A 161 -8.11 17.00 5.29
C SER A 161 -7.64 18.33 4.69
N VAL A 162 -6.87 18.32 3.60
CA VAL A 162 -6.49 19.55 2.86
C VAL A 162 -7.69 20.19 2.18
N LYS A 163 -8.57 19.38 1.59
CA LYS A 163 -9.77 19.85 0.90
C LYS A 163 -10.91 20.27 1.82
N ASN A 164 -10.74 20.09 3.14
CA ASN A 164 -11.79 20.38 4.10
C ASN A 164 -12.14 21.89 4.09
N VAL A 165 -13.35 22.18 3.62
CA VAL A 165 -13.92 23.53 3.49
C VAL A 165 -14.38 24.13 4.81
N PHE A 166 -14.46 23.33 5.88
CA PHE A 166 -15.00 23.77 7.16
C PHE A 166 -14.01 24.59 7.99
N ASN A 167 -12.71 24.51 7.70
CA ASN A 167 -11.71 25.33 8.37
C ASN A 167 -11.93 26.81 8.02
N GLY A 168 -12.03 27.68 9.02
CA GLY A 168 -12.15 29.13 8.84
C GLY A 168 -13.55 29.66 8.52
N ILE A 169 -14.59 28.82 8.54
CA ILE A 169 -15.96 29.25 8.17
C ILE A 169 -16.46 30.36 9.08
N HIS A 170 -16.10 30.33 10.37
CA HIS A 170 -16.45 31.39 11.33
C HIS A 170 -15.79 32.73 11.01
N ASP A 171 -14.70 32.73 10.24
CA ASP A 171 -13.97 33.91 9.78
C ASP A 171 -14.30 34.29 8.32
N GLY A 172 -15.31 33.64 7.72
CA GLY A 172 -15.76 33.92 6.35
C GLY A 172 -14.91 33.27 5.26
N LEU A 173 -14.09 32.27 5.59
CA LEU A 173 -13.24 31.52 4.66
C LEU A 173 -13.70 30.06 4.59
N ARG A 174 -13.62 29.44 3.40
CA ARG A 174 -14.00 28.04 3.16
C ARG A 174 -12.76 27.17 2.95
N GLY A 175 -12.03 26.96 4.03
CA GLY A 175 -10.81 26.17 4.04
C GLY A 175 -9.65 26.80 3.26
N LEU A 176 -8.64 25.97 3.00
CA LEU A 176 -7.42 26.41 2.32
C LEU A 176 -7.66 26.82 0.86
N GLY A 177 -8.77 26.37 0.26
CA GLY A 177 -9.19 26.77 -1.09
C GLY A 177 -9.34 28.28 -1.24
N ASP A 178 -9.91 28.95 -0.24
CA ASP A 178 -10.05 30.41 -0.23
C ASP A 178 -8.72 31.13 -0.01
N LEU A 179 -7.73 30.44 0.57
CA LEU A 179 -6.35 30.93 0.69
C LEU A 179 -5.51 30.73 -0.58
N GLY A 180 -6.08 30.12 -1.63
CA GLY A 180 -5.37 29.85 -2.88
C GLY A 180 -4.67 28.50 -2.93
N ILE A 181 -4.91 27.61 -1.97
CA ILE A 181 -4.41 26.23 -2.04
C ILE A 181 -5.38 25.38 -2.86
N SER A 182 -4.86 24.64 -3.84
CA SER A 182 -5.64 23.69 -4.63
C SER A 182 -4.91 22.37 -4.82
N ILE A 183 -5.65 21.27 -4.92
CA ILE A 183 -5.11 19.95 -5.28
C ILE A 183 -5.56 19.61 -6.71
N GLY A 184 -4.59 19.29 -7.57
CA GLY A 184 -4.85 18.83 -8.93
C GLY A 184 -5.68 17.54 -8.93
N SER A 185 -6.75 17.51 -9.75
CA SER A 185 -7.70 16.39 -9.78
C SER A 185 -7.07 15.07 -10.21
N SER A 186 -6.13 15.11 -11.16
CA SER A 186 -5.40 13.95 -11.68
C SER A 186 -4.07 13.71 -10.96
N THR A 187 -3.33 14.76 -10.68
CA THR A 187 -1.97 14.66 -10.12
C THR A 187 -1.96 14.48 -8.61
N LYS A 188 -3.04 14.87 -7.94
CA LYS A 188 -3.13 14.97 -6.47
C LYS A 188 -2.09 15.90 -5.84
N LEU A 189 -1.39 16.70 -6.65
CA LEU A 189 -0.39 17.65 -6.18
C LEU A 189 -1.06 18.97 -5.77
N MET A 190 -0.57 19.51 -4.67
CA MET A 190 -0.93 20.81 -4.13
C MET A 190 -0.20 21.94 -4.86
N SER A 191 -0.91 23.04 -5.10
CA SER A 191 -0.36 24.30 -5.56
C SER A 191 -0.89 25.45 -4.70
N LEU A 192 -0.09 26.51 -4.58
CA LEU A 192 -0.49 27.76 -3.92
C LEU A 192 -0.54 28.90 -4.94
N ASP A 193 -1.71 29.51 -5.09
CA ASP A 193 -1.87 30.82 -5.73
C ASP A 193 -1.44 31.92 -4.74
N GLY A 194 -0.19 32.37 -4.90
CA GLY A 194 0.38 33.40 -4.04
C GLY A 194 -0.35 34.75 -4.13
N ALA A 195 -0.89 35.11 -5.30
CA ALA A 195 -1.58 36.38 -5.47
C ALA A 195 -2.94 36.38 -4.75
N LYS A 196 -3.66 35.25 -4.82
CA LYS A 196 -4.90 35.06 -4.04
C LYS A 196 -4.62 35.11 -2.54
N LEU A 197 -3.56 34.42 -2.07
CA LEU A 197 -3.16 34.48 -0.67
C LEU A 197 -2.85 35.91 -0.22
N ASP A 198 -2.06 36.65 -1.00
CA ASP A 198 -1.67 38.03 -0.68
C ASP A 198 -2.92 38.94 -0.57
N ALA A 199 -3.89 38.77 -1.48
CA ALA A 199 -5.15 39.50 -1.45
C ALA A 199 -5.99 39.20 -0.19
N VAL A 200 -6.10 37.94 0.21
CA VAL A 200 -6.86 37.56 1.42
C VAL A 200 -6.13 37.98 2.69
N LEU A 201 -4.80 37.90 2.73
CA LEU A 201 -4.00 38.41 3.85
C LEU A 201 -4.15 39.92 4.03
N ALA A 202 -4.22 40.68 2.93
CA ALA A 202 -4.45 42.12 2.99
C ALA A 202 -5.87 42.47 3.49
N ALA A 203 -6.87 41.67 3.14
CA ALA A 203 -8.26 41.91 3.50
C ALA A 203 -8.65 41.37 4.89
N ASN A 204 -8.18 40.18 5.26
CA ASN A 204 -8.61 39.44 6.45
C ASN A 204 -7.48 38.56 7.03
N LYS A 205 -6.35 39.16 7.43
CA LYS A 205 -5.22 38.43 8.03
C LYS A 205 -5.63 37.54 9.21
N ARG A 206 -6.50 38.03 10.10
CA ARG A 206 -6.94 37.27 11.27
C ARG A 206 -7.68 36.00 10.86
N GLY A 207 -8.58 36.09 9.88
CA GLY A 207 -9.26 34.93 9.33
C GLY A 207 -8.31 33.93 8.70
N VAL A 208 -7.28 34.39 7.97
CA VAL A 208 -6.23 33.50 7.43
C VAL A 208 -5.53 32.73 8.55
N VAL A 209 -5.06 33.44 9.58
CA VAL A 209 -4.35 32.83 10.73
C VAL A 209 -5.23 31.78 11.42
N ASN A 210 -6.50 32.11 11.70
CA ASN A 210 -7.44 31.18 12.33
C ASN A 210 -7.69 29.95 11.46
N THR A 211 -7.95 30.15 10.16
CA THR A 211 -8.16 29.07 9.18
C THR A 211 -6.97 28.11 9.14
N VAL A 212 -5.76 28.64 9.09
CA VAL A 212 -4.53 27.84 9.05
C VAL A 212 -4.31 27.08 10.36
N ARG A 213 -4.65 27.67 11.50
CA ARG A 213 -4.55 27.00 12.81
C ARG A 213 -5.59 25.89 12.98
N GLU A 214 -6.82 26.11 12.57
CA GLU A 214 -7.87 25.07 12.55
C GLU A 214 -7.47 23.92 11.64
N PHE A 215 -7.03 24.24 10.41
CA PHE A 215 -6.49 23.25 9.49
C PHE A 215 -5.32 22.47 10.11
N SER A 216 -4.35 23.17 10.70
CA SER A 216 -3.17 22.57 11.33
C SER A 216 -3.57 21.54 12.40
N ALA A 217 -4.47 21.91 13.30
CA ALA A 217 -4.94 21.01 14.36
C ALA A 217 -5.68 19.79 13.79
N ASN A 218 -6.58 20.00 12.82
CA ASN A 218 -7.37 18.94 12.21
C ASN A 218 -6.50 17.99 11.37
N PHE A 219 -5.58 18.52 10.57
CA PHE A 219 -4.68 17.74 9.74
C PHE A 219 -3.70 16.91 10.57
N ALA A 220 -3.10 17.52 11.59
CA ALA A 220 -2.25 16.80 12.53
C ALA A 220 -3.03 15.68 13.22
N LYS A 221 -4.29 15.94 13.61
CA LYS A 221 -5.12 14.90 14.23
C LYS A 221 -5.46 13.77 13.26
N ALA A 222 -5.74 14.08 11.99
CA ALA A 222 -5.99 13.07 10.97
C ALA A 222 -4.75 12.17 10.75
N ALA A 223 -3.56 12.77 10.64
CA ALA A 223 -2.30 12.04 10.50
C ALA A 223 -1.98 11.17 11.74
N ASP A 224 -2.15 11.72 12.94
CA ASP A 224 -2.03 10.98 14.22
C ASP A 224 -2.97 9.76 14.24
N LEU A 225 -4.23 9.93 13.84
CA LEU A 225 -5.21 8.83 13.81
C LEU A 225 -4.80 7.72 12.84
N LEU A 226 -4.25 8.04 11.67
CA LEU A 226 -3.79 7.01 10.71
C LEU A 226 -2.71 6.08 11.32
N ASN A 227 -1.88 6.63 12.20
CA ASN A 227 -0.79 5.93 12.88
C ASN A 227 -1.14 5.44 14.30
N ALA A 228 -2.30 5.83 14.82
CA ALA A 228 -2.75 5.45 16.15
C ALA A 228 -2.85 3.94 16.33
N ASP A 229 -2.62 3.47 17.55
CA ASP A 229 -2.74 2.06 17.91
C ASP A 229 -4.11 1.50 17.50
N ASN A 230 -4.10 0.27 17.00
CA ASN A 230 -5.28 -0.42 16.49
C ASN A 230 -5.97 0.25 15.29
N ASN A 231 -5.29 1.13 14.56
CA ASN A 231 -5.80 1.72 13.32
C ASN A 231 -5.16 1.11 12.06
N PHE A 232 -5.46 1.68 10.89
CA PHE A 232 -5.17 1.09 9.58
C PHE A 232 -3.71 0.68 9.38
N ILE A 233 -2.75 1.60 9.57
CA ILE A 233 -1.34 1.30 9.31
C ILE A 233 -0.79 0.27 10.31
N PRO A 234 -0.92 0.45 11.64
CA PRO A 234 -0.41 -0.54 12.59
C PRO A 234 -1.07 -1.92 12.45
N ASN A 235 -2.38 -2.00 12.20
CA ASN A 235 -3.05 -3.29 12.02
C ASN A 235 -2.53 -4.03 10.79
N GLN A 236 -2.32 -3.32 9.68
CA GLN A 236 -1.78 -3.93 8.47
C GLN A 236 -0.33 -4.38 8.66
N LEU A 237 0.50 -3.59 9.36
CA LEU A 237 1.87 -4.00 9.72
C LEU A 237 1.85 -5.25 10.60
N ASN A 238 1.01 -5.30 11.63
CA ASN A 238 0.87 -6.47 12.50
C ASN A 238 0.39 -7.72 11.74
N ASN A 239 -0.51 -7.55 10.76
CA ASN A 239 -0.95 -8.66 9.92
C ASN A 239 0.17 -9.19 9.01
N LEU A 240 0.96 -8.28 8.43
CA LEU A 240 2.12 -8.64 7.61
C LEU A 240 3.19 -9.34 8.46
N ASP A 241 3.48 -8.83 9.64
CA ASP A 241 4.41 -9.42 10.61
C ASP A 241 4.02 -10.86 10.95
N ARG A 242 2.75 -11.09 11.32
CA ARG A 242 2.23 -12.42 11.65
C ARG A 242 2.35 -13.42 10.50
N VAL A 243 2.08 -13.02 9.25
CA VAL A 243 2.20 -13.93 8.11
C VAL A 243 3.66 -14.21 7.76
N ILE A 244 4.54 -13.22 7.91
CA ILE A 244 5.99 -13.38 7.73
C ILE A 244 6.54 -14.36 8.77
N ASP A 245 6.21 -14.17 10.03
CA ASP A 245 6.60 -15.06 11.13
C ASP A 245 6.07 -16.47 10.90
N TYR A 246 4.80 -16.62 10.55
CA TYR A 246 4.22 -17.92 10.25
C TYR A 246 5.00 -18.65 9.14
N ILE A 247 5.33 -17.97 8.03
CA ILE A 247 6.09 -18.58 6.94
C ILE A 247 7.52 -18.93 7.39
N SER A 248 8.14 -18.08 8.21
CA SER A 248 9.48 -18.30 8.76
C SER A 248 9.51 -19.54 9.67
N ASP A 249 8.63 -19.59 10.67
CA ASP A 249 8.56 -20.67 11.66
C ASP A 249 8.20 -22.02 11.03
N ASN A 250 7.38 -21.99 9.98
CA ASN A 250 6.91 -23.20 9.31
C ASN A 250 7.71 -23.54 8.05
N LYS A 251 8.76 -22.77 7.70
CA LYS A 251 9.50 -22.92 6.43
C LYS A 251 9.95 -24.36 6.21
N VAL A 252 10.57 -24.97 7.22
CA VAL A 252 11.09 -26.35 7.12
C VAL A 252 9.96 -27.37 6.96
N SER A 253 8.85 -27.19 7.67
CA SER A 253 7.68 -28.07 7.57
C SER A 253 7.01 -27.95 6.21
N LEU A 254 6.81 -26.72 5.72
CA LEU A 254 6.29 -26.44 4.39
C LEU A 254 7.20 -27.02 3.31
N GLN A 255 8.52 -26.95 3.47
CA GLN A 255 9.46 -27.55 2.54
C GLN A 255 9.45 -29.08 2.54
N LYS A 256 9.22 -29.70 3.72
CA LYS A 256 9.03 -31.15 3.81
C LYS A 256 7.73 -31.59 3.13
N GLU A 257 6.67 -30.81 3.27
CA GLU A 257 5.37 -31.10 2.65
C GLU A 257 5.45 -30.87 1.14
N PHE A 258 5.83 -29.68 0.70
CA PHE A 258 5.67 -29.22 -0.67
C PHE A 258 6.92 -29.33 -1.55
N GLY A 259 8.08 -29.64 -0.97
CA GLY A 259 9.38 -29.44 -1.62
C GLY A 259 9.90 -28.01 -1.42
N THR A 260 11.04 -27.66 -2.01
CA THR A 260 11.69 -26.36 -1.78
C THR A 260 11.09 -25.21 -2.61
N GLY A 261 10.48 -25.53 -3.74
CA GLY A 261 10.08 -24.55 -4.75
C GLY A 261 11.28 -23.78 -5.33
N ASP A 262 10.99 -22.84 -6.23
CA ASP A 262 11.95 -21.85 -6.70
C ASP A 262 12.12 -20.77 -5.63
N ALA A 263 13.35 -20.27 -5.50
CA ALA A 263 13.62 -19.07 -4.72
C ALA A 263 12.92 -17.85 -5.35
N ALA A 264 12.44 -16.93 -4.52
CA ALA A 264 11.87 -15.68 -5.00
C ALA A 264 12.90 -14.89 -5.80
N ARG A 265 12.45 -14.28 -6.91
CA ARG A 265 13.27 -13.43 -7.78
C ARG A 265 12.63 -12.04 -7.91
N PRO A 266 12.54 -11.28 -6.80
CA PRO A 266 11.96 -9.95 -6.85
C PRO A 266 12.82 -9.03 -7.72
N THR A 267 12.19 -8.08 -8.39
CA THR A 267 12.86 -7.06 -9.21
C THR A 267 12.33 -5.67 -8.87
N GLY A 268 13.01 -4.63 -9.34
CA GLY A 268 12.56 -3.24 -9.19
C GLY A 268 12.29 -2.84 -7.73
N GLN A 269 11.12 -2.25 -7.49
CA GLN A 269 10.75 -1.75 -6.16
C GLN A 269 10.62 -2.86 -5.11
N VAL A 270 10.12 -4.05 -5.49
CA VAL A 270 9.97 -5.18 -4.58
C VAL A 270 11.35 -5.62 -4.06
N ALA A 271 12.34 -5.73 -4.95
CA ALA A 271 13.70 -6.09 -4.56
C ALA A 271 14.30 -5.06 -3.60
N LYS A 272 14.16 -3.76 -3.91
CA LYS A 272 14.67 -2.68 -3.05
C LYS A 272 14.03 -2.70 -1.66
N ALA A 273 12.71 -2.84 -1.58
CA ALA A 273 11.98 -2.86 -0.32
C ALA A 273 12.30 -4.12 0.50
N LEU A 274 12.46 -5.28 -0.15
CA LEU A 274 12.91 -6.51 0.50
C LEU A 274 14.34 -6.37 1.06
N SER A 275 15.26 -5.77 0.32
CA SER A 275 16.61 -5.50 0.84
C SER A 275 16.57 -4.59 2.06
N ALA A 276 15.73 -3.55 2.05
CA ALA A 276 15.53 -2.68 3.20
C ALA A 276 14.91 -3.42 4.40
N TYR A 277 13.98 -4.34 4.16
CA TYR A 277 13.43 -5.21 5.20
C TYR A 277 14.55 -6.03 5.88
N ASN A 278 15.37 -6.73 5.09
CA ASN A 278 16.41 -7.62 5.61
C ASN A 278 17.46 -6.87 6.45
N LEU A 279 17.85 -5.66 6.03
CA LEU A 279 18.78 -4.81 6.78
C LEU A 279 18.29 -4.46 8.19
N VAL A 280 16.98 -4.23 8.35
CA VAL A 280 16.38 -3.86 9.64
C VAL A 280 16.09 -5.10 10.50
N SER A 281 15.73 -6.21 9.87
CA SER A 281 15.41 -7.47 10.55
C SER A 281 16.63 -8.31 10.92
N GLY A 282 17.85 -7.87 10.57
CA GLY A 282 19.09 -8.54 10.94
C GLY A 282 19.38 -9.83 10.18
N LEU A 283 18.84 -9.95 8.96
CA LEU A 283 19.01 -11.09 8.04
C LEU A 283 19.96 -10.76 6.87
#